data_AF-A0A954D960-F1
#
_entry.id   AF-A0A954D960-F1
#
_cell.length_a   1.000
_cell.length_b   1.000
_cell.length_c   1.000
_cell.angle_alpha   90.00
_cell.angle_beta   90.00
_cell.angle_gamma   90.00
#
_symmetry.space_group_name_H-M   'P 1'
#
loop_
_entity.id
_entity.type
_entity.pdbx_description
1 polymer ?
#
loop_
_entity_poly.entity_id
_entity_poly.type
_entity_poly.pdbx_seq_one_letter_code
_entity_poly.pdbx_strand_id
1 'polypeptide(L)'
;VLGREVISMIPDFLDRKNVLGIGEIGLNKNSRNELTILEEHVNLAAEYNQLILVHTPHLEDKLKGTRLIVDLIKNDSRIDPGRVLIDHVEEHTAKYVMDAGMWGGLTLYPESKCTSPRAIDILEHYGADRLWMNSACDWGVSVPLAVPYAAQEMRRRGYDEDTIDQVFFRNPVKFLSQCANFTVRD
;
A
#
# COMPACT_ATOMS: atom_id res chain seq x y z
N VAL A 1 11.04 21.35 9.94
CA VAL A 1 11.64 21.13 11.28
C VAL A 1 11.05 19.85 11.88
N LEU A 2 9.76 19.82 12.21
CA LEU A 2 9.10 18.63 12.80
C LEU A 2 9.31 17.31 12.03
N GLY A 3 9.17 17.30 10.70
CA GLY A 3 9.33 16.06 9.91
C GLY A 3 10.72 15.42 10.03
N ARG A 4 11.78 16.23 10.07
CA ARG A 4 13.16 15.74 10.20
C ARG A 4 13.48 15.23 11.60
N GLU A 5 12.92 15.87 12.62
CA GLU A 5 13.03 15.37 14.00
C GLU A 5 12.40 13.99 14.13
N VAL A 6 11.21 13.79 13.54
CA VAL A 6 10.57 12.46 13.49
C VAL A 6 11.44 11.44 12.75
N ILE A 7 11.91 11.76 11.54
CA ILE A 7 12.78 10.87 10.76
C ILE A 7 14.03 10.45 11.55
N SER A 8 14.65 11.39 12.28
CA SER A 8 15.86 11.11 13.05
C SER A 8 15.67 10.10 14.18
N MET A 9 14.44 9.90 14.67
CA MET A 9 14.12 8.95 15.73
C MET A 9 13.72 7.57 15.20
N ILE A 10 13.34 7.44 13.92
CA ILE A 10 12.88 6.16 13.35
C ILE A 10 13.91 5.02 13.53
N PRO A 11 15.23 5.22 13.31
CA PRO A 11 16.23 4.16 13.48
C PRO A 11 16.18 3.47 14.85
N ASP A 12 15.86 4.20 15.92
CA ASP A 12 15.80 3.67 17.30
C ASP A 12 14.73 2.59 17.49
N PHE A 13 13.81 2.45 16.53
CA PHE A 13 12.69 1.51 16.57
C PHE A 13 12.80 0.38 15.53
N LEU A 14 13.72 0.44 14.56
CA LEU A 14 13.73 -0.53 13.46
C LEU A 14 14.04 -1.97 13.90
N ASP A 15 14.81 -2.14 14.99
CA ASP A 15 15.17 -3.46 15.52
C ASP A 15 14.06 -4.10 16.39
N ARG A 16 12.90 -3.46 16.53
CA ARG A 16 11.78 -4.02 17.30
C ARG A 16 11.16 -5.19 16.54
N LYS A 17 10.92 -6.31 17.24
CA LYS A 17 10.43 -7.57 16.67
C LYS A 17 9.09 -7.49 15.91
N ASN A 18 8.32 -6.44 16.11
CA ASN A 18 7.02 -6.21 15.48
C ASN A 18 7.05 -5.14 14.38
N VAL A 19 8.23 -4.59 14.07
CA VAL A 19 8.40 -3.64 12.96
C VAL A 19 8.62 -4.42 11.67
N LEU A 20 7.81 -4.08 10.65
CA LEU A 20 7.83 -4.76 9.36
C LEU A 20 8.45 -3.90 8.24
N GLY A 21 8.51 -2.59 8.43
CA GLY A 21 9.04 -1.64 7.46
C GLY A 21 8.75 -0.19 7.87
N ILE A 22 8.94 0.72 6.92
CA ILE A 22 8.69 2.16 7.07
C ILE A 22 7.35 2.52 6.43
N GLY A 23 6.44 3.08 7.22
CA GLY A 23 5.15 3.55 6.79
C GLY A 23 4.29 4.05 7.97
N GLU A 24 3.13 4.67 7.72
CA GLU A 24 2.68 5.16 6.41
C GLU A 24 3.43 6.46 6.05
N ILE A 25 4.09 6.47 4.89
CA ILE A 25 4.73 7.66 4.31
C ILE A 25 3.98 8.08 3.05
N GLY A 26 4.15 9.30 2.54
CA GLY A 26 3.47 9.69 1.29
C GLY A 26 3.34 11.18 1.11
N LEU A 27 2.39 11.56 0.25
CA LEU A 27 2.04 12.95 -0.03
C LEU A 27 0.56 13.18 0.30
N ASN A 28 0.21 14.40 0.72
CA ASN A 28 -1.18 14.81 0.87
C ASN A 28 -1.52 15.98 -0.08
N LYS A 29 -0.69 17.04 -0.11
CA LYS A 29 -0.91 18.24 -0.96
C LYS A 29 0.08 18.38 -2.11
N ASN A 30 0.90 17.34 -2.36
CA ASN A 30 1.90 17.32 -3.43
C ASN A 30 2.88 18.52 -3.40
N SER A 31 3.15 19.05 -2.21
CA SER A 31 4.05 20.19 -2.03
C SER A 31 5.52 19.74 -2.12
N ARG A 32 6.41 20.67 -2.45
CA ARG A 32 7.86 20.39 -2.49
C ARG A 32 8.39 19.91 -1.15
N ASN A 33 7.89 20.45 -0.04
CA ASN A 33 8.31 20.04 1.29
C ASN A 33 7.88 18.60 1.60
N GLU A 34 6.65 18.20 1.24
CA GLU A 34 6.23 16.80 1.39
C GLU A 34 7.09 15.88 0.52
N LEU A 35 7.43 16.28 -0.71
CA LEU A 35 8.29 15.50 -1.59
C LEU A 35 9.70 15.31 -1.01
N THR A 36 10.31 16.37 -0.46
CA THR A 36 11.61 16.28 0.23
C THR A 36 11.54 15.35 1.43
N ILE A 37 10.47 15.41 2.22
CA ILE A 37 10.29 14.52 3.38
C ILE A 37 10.06 13.07 2.94
N LEU A 38 9.30 12.83 1.86
CA LEU A 38 9.13 11.50 1.27
C LEU A 38 10.48 10.92 0.81
N GLU A 39 11.29 11.73 0.12
CA GLU A 39 12.64 11.34 -0.31
C GLU A 39 13.53 10.95 0.89
N GLU A 40 13.48 11.71 1.98
CA GLU A 40 14.22 11.40 3.22
C GLU A 40 13.74 10.07 3.85
N HIS A 41 12.45 9.76 3.84
CA HIS A 41 11.95 8.45 4.29
C HIS A 41 12.38 7.29 3.38
N VAL A 42 12.36 7.50 2.05
CA VAL A 42 12.82 6.49 1.07
C VAL A 42 14.32 6.24 1.22
N ASN A 43 15.12 7.29 1.44
CA ASN A 43 16.53 7.17 1.77
C ASN A 43 16.75 6.32 3.01
N LEU A 44 15.95 6.54 4.07
CA LEU A 44 16.04 5.74 5.29
C LEU A 44 15.66 4.27 5.04
N ALA A 45 14.62 4.02 4.24
CA ALA A 45 14.23 2.66 3.89
C ALA A 45 15.33 1.93 3.10
N ALA A 46 16.00 2.63 2.17
CA ALA A 46 17.15 2.10 1.43
C ALA A 46 18.33 1.78 2.34
N GLU A 47 18.69 2.69 3.26
CA GLU A 47 19.82 2.52 4.18
C GLU A 47 19.64 1.30 5.11
N TYR A 48 18.42 1.11 5.61
CA TYR A 48 18.09 0.04 6.56
C TYR A 48 17.42 -1.19 5.91
N ASN A 49 17.36 -1.25 4.57
CA ASN A 49 16.75 -2.33 3.79
C ASN A 49 15.31 -2.69 4.22
N GLN A 50 14.49 -1.69 4.52
CA GLN A 50 13.13 -1.85 5.03
C GLN A 50 12.10 -2.02 3.91
N LEU A 51 10.99 -2.69 4.21
CA LEU A 51 9.79 -2.60 3.35
C LEU A 51 9.23 -1.17 3.40
N ILE A 52 8.54 -0.76 2.34
CA ILE A 52 7.94 0.58 2.25
C ILE A 52 6.42 0.44 2.11
N LEU A 53 5.68 1.15 2.95
CA LEU A 53 4.23 1.31 2.86
C LEU A 53 3.89 2.78 2.63
N VAL A 54 3.25 3.06 1.49
CA VAL A 54 2.92 4.41 1.04
C VAL A 54 1.43 4.67 1.06
N HIS A 55 1.04 5.79 1.65
CA HIS A 55 -0.29 6.37 1.56
C HIS A 55 -0.39 7.33 0.35
N THR A 56 -1.32 7.07 -0.57
CA THR A 56 -1.58 7.99 -1.69
C THR A 56 -2.50 9.15 -1.27
N PRO A 57 -2.36 10.35 -1.85
CA PRO A 57 -3.22 11.48 -1.52
C PRO A 57 -4.71 11.24 -1.79
N HIS A 58 -5.54 12.14 -1.30
CA HIS A 58 -6.99 12.13 -1.51
C HIS A 58 -7.44 12.93 -2.74
N LEU A 59 -8.62 12.58 -3.27
CA LEU A 59 -9.42 13.36 -4.24
C LEU A 59 -8.59 13.89 -5.44
N GLU A 60 -8.65 15.21 -5.69
CA GLU A 60 -8.10 15.87 -6.88
C GLU A 60 -6.58 15.68 -7.04
N ASP A 61 -5.87 15.51 -5.92
CA ASP A 61 -4.42 15.37 -5.90
C ASP A 61 -3.93 13.92 -6.07
N LYS A 62 -4.84 12.93 -6.03
CA LYS A 62 -4.50 11.50 -5.97
C LYS A 62 -3.70 11.03 -7.19
N LEU A 63 -4.16 11.33 -8.41
CA LEU A 63 -3.46 10.89 -9.63
C LEU A 63 -2.05 11.49 -9.72
N LYS A 64 -1.96 12.81 -9.55
CA LYS A 64 -0.69 13.53 -9.62
C LYS A 64 0.27 13.04 -8.54
N GLY A 65 -0.19 12.93 -7.30
CA GLY A 65 0.65 12.51 -6.20
C GLY A 65 1.06 11.04 -6.29
N THR A 66 0.18 10.15 -6.75
CA THR A 66 0.55 8.75 -6.98
C THR A 66 1.66 8.65 -8.03
N ARG A 67 1.58 9.42 -9.13
CA ARG A 67 2.66 9.46 -10.12
C ARG A 67 3.97 9.99 -9.54
N LEU A 68 3.92 11.09 -8.79
CA LEU A 68 5.10 11.64 -8.12
C LEU A 68 5.75 10.64 -7.15
N ILE A 69 4.94 9.95 -6.35
CA ILE A 69 5.37 8.91 -5.42
C ILE A 69 6.05 7.76 -6.17
N VAL A 70 5.37 7.20 -7.17
CA VAL A 70 5.86 6.06 -7.95
C VAL A 70 7.15 6.44 -8.68
N ASP A 71 7.20 7.60 -9.32
CA ASP A 71 8.38 8.08 -10.05
C ASP A 71 9.55 8.32 -9.08
N LEU A 72 9.32 8.91 -7.91
CA LEU A 72 10.37 9.12 -6.91
C LEU A 72 10.97 7.78 -6.46
N ILE A 73 10.13 6.83 -6.07
CA ILE A 73 10.60 5.55 -5.52
C ILE A 73 11.26 4.69 -6.61
N LYS A 74 10.64 4.60 -7.80
CA LYS A 74 11.15 3.79 -8.92
C LYS A 74 12.51 4.28 -9.44
N ASN A 75 12.81 5.57 -9.31
CA ASN A 75 14.08 6.14 -9.76
C ASN A 75 15.22 5.92 -8.76
N ASP A 76 14.95 5.44 -7.55
CA ASP A 76 15.99 5.04 -6.60
C ASP A 76 16.43 3.59 -6.84
N SER A 77 17.57 3.41 -7.49
CA SER A 77 18.13 2.09 -7.81
C SER A 77 18.43 1.17 -6.62
N ARG A 78 18.42 1.71 -5.38
CA ARG A 78 18.61 0.91 -4.16
C ARG A 78 17.33 0.23 -3.69
N ILE A 79 16.16 0.68 -4.18
CA ILE A 79 14.86 0.15 -3.82
C ILE A 79 14.41 -0.86 -4.87
N ASP A 80 14.08 -2.08 -4.42
CA ASP A 80 13.34 -3.04 -5.24
C ASP A 80 11.85 -2.65 -5.24
N PRO A 81 11.22 -2.38 -6.40
CA PRO A 81 9.78 -2.12 -6.47
C PRO A 81 8.92 -3.22 -5.83
N GLY A 82 9.38 -4.47 -5.83
CA GLY A 82 8.70 -5.59 -5.16
C GLY A 82 8.63 -5.49 -3.63
N ARG A 83 9.34 -4.55 -3.02
CA ARG A 83 9.35 -4.25 -1.58
C ARG A 83 8.54 -3.00 -1.21
N VAL A 84 7.75 -2.47 -2.16
CA VAL A 84 6.94 -1.26 -1.99
C VAL A 84 5.46 -1.59 -2.15
N LEU A 85 4.65 -1.23 -1.14
CA LEU A 85 3.20 -1.18 -1.25
C LEU A 85 2.74 0.27 -1.41
N ILE A 86 1.99 0.54 -2.48
CA ILE A 86 1.21 1.77 -2.64
C ILE A 86 -0.22 1.46 -2.21
N ASP A 87 -0.70 2.05 -1.12
CA ASP A 87 -2.05 1.84 -0.59
C ASP A 87 -3.04 2.90 -1.11
N HIS A 88 -4.34 2.60 -0.95
CA HIS A 88 -5.47 3.39 -1.43
C HIS A 88 -5.46 3.60 -2.94
N VAL A 89 -5.05 2.57 -3.69
CA VAL A 89 -5.07 2.61 -5.14
C VAL A 89 -6.51 2.60 -5.64
N GLU A 90 -6.77 3.47 -6.62
CA GLU A 90 -8.03 3.58 -7.35
C GLU A 90 -7.84 3.29 -8.84
N GLU A 91 -8.93 3.15 -9.59
CA GLU A 91 -9.00 2.72 -10.99
C GLU A 91 -8.01 3.46 -11.89
N HIS A 92 -7.93 4.78 -11.70
CA HIS A 92 -7.11 5.68 -12.51
C HIS A 92 -5.64 5.76 -12.05
N THR A 93 -5.29 5.11 -10.94
CA THR A 93 -3.92 5.08 -10.38
C THR A 93 -3.28 3.69 -10.44
N ALA A 94 -4.08 2.63 -10.43
CA ALA A 94 -3.61 1.24 -10.39
C ALA A 94 -2.59 0.93 -11.47
N LYS A 95 -2.85 1.37 -12.71
CA LYS A 95 -1.93 1.16 -13.83
C LYS A 95 -0.50 1.61 -13.51
N TYR A 96 -0.33 2.78 -12.92
CA TYR A 96 1.00 3.34 -12.65
C TYR A 96 1.77 2.52 -11.61
N VAL A 97 1.06 2.02 -10.59
CA VAL A 97 1.63 1.17 -9.55
C VAL A 97 2.04 -0.19 -10.14
N MET A 98 1.15 -0.80 -10.93
CA MET A 98 1.38 -2.12 -11.51
C MET A 98 2.48 -2.09 -12.59
N ASP A 99 2.48 -1.08 -13.48
CA ASP A 99 3.53 -0.89 -14.49
C ASP A 99 4.91 -0.60 -13.86
N ALA A 100 4.95 -0.14 -12.61
CA ALA A 100 6.18 0.06 -11.85
C ALA A 100 6.68 -1.21 -11.14
N GLY A 101 5.92 -2.31 -11.18
CA GLY A 101 6.26 -3.55 -10.49
C GLY A 101 6.06 -3.49 -8.97
N MET A 102 5.33 -2.50 -8.47
CA MET A 102 5.00 -2.33 -7.05
C MET A 102 3.75 -3.13 -6.66
N TRP A 103 3.48 -3.23 -5.37
CA TRP A 103 2.22 -3.78 -4.85
C TRP A 103 1.17 -2.67 -4.72
N GLY A 104 -0.11 -3.04 -4.91
CA GLY A 104 -1.24 -2.13 -4.73
C GLY A 104 -2.21 -2.60 -3.64
N GLY A 105 -2.52 -1.70 -2.72
CA GLY A 105 -3.56 -1.88 -1.70
C GLY A 105 -4.89 -1.26 -2.15
N LEU A 106 -5.94 -2.08 -2.20
CA LEU A 106 -7.30 -1.69 -2.51
C LEU A 106 -8.10 -1.53 -1.22
N THR A 107 -8.16 -0.30 -0.72
CA THR A 107 -8.81 -0.03 0.55
C THR A 107 -10.32 0.09 0.40
N LEU A 108 -11.03 -0.78 1.11
CA LEU A 108 -12.47 -0.81 1.21
C LEU A 108 -12.92 0.16 2.31
N TYR A 109 -13.58 1.24 1.92
CA TYR A 109 -14.05 2.26 2.85
C TYR A 109 -15.32 2.96 2.32
N PRO A 110 -16.46 2.92 3.04
CA PRO A 110 -17.78 3.25 2.51
C PRO A 110 -17.93 4.66 1.89
N GLU A 111 -17.21 5.65 2.41
CA GLU A 111 -17.46 7.06 2.04
C GLU A 111 -16.37 7.70 1.17
N SER A 112 -15.12 7.24 1.25
CA SER A 112 -13.98 7.97 0.66
C SER A 112 -13.02 7.15 -0.20
N LYS A 113 -13.16 5.82 -0.25
CA LYS A 113 -12.26 4.92 -1.01
C LYS A 113 -13.06 3.93 -1.87
N CYS A 114 -12.53 2.73 -2.10
CA CYS A 114 -13.18 1.73 -2.94
C CYS A 114 -14.37 1.09 -2.24
N THR A 115 -15.38 0.75 -3.04
CA THR A 115 -16.39 -0.25 -2.70
C THR A 115 -15.92 -1.62 -3.15
N SER A 116 -16.50 -2.71 -2.64
CA SER A 116 -16.12 -4.06 -3.09
C SER A 116 -16.26 -4.25 -4.60
N PRO A 117 -17.38 -3.84 -5.26
CA PRO A 117 -17.50 -3.92 -6.71
C PRO A 117 -16.35 -3.21 -7.44
N ARG A 118 -16.03 -1.97 -7.05
CA ARG A 118 -14.95 -1.18 -7.67
C ARG A 118 -13.58 -1.84 -7.50
N ALA A 119 -13.28 -2.36 -6.31
CA ALA A 119 -12.03 -3.07 -6.06
C ALA A 119 -11.91 -4.33 -6.92
N ILE A 120 -13.00 -5.06 -7.12
CA ILE A 120 -13.02 -6.25 -7.98
C ILE A 120 -12.87 -5.85 -9.45
N ASP A 121 -13.50 -4.76 -9.91
CA ASP A 121 -13.33 -4.27 -11.28
C ASP A 121 -11.85 -3.89 -11.57
N ILE A 122 -11.12 -3.35 -10.57
CA ILE A 122 -9.67 -3.10 -10.68
C ILE A 122 -8.89 -4.41 -10.80
N LEU A 123 -9.20 -5.41 -9.99
CA LEU A 123 -8.58 -6.74 -10.10
C LEU A 123 -8.83 -7.39 -11.46
N GLU A 124 -10.03 -7.25 -12.03
CA GLU A 124 -10.38 -7.75 -13.36
C GLU A 124 -9.55 -7.11 -14.46
N HIS A 125 -9.22 -5.83 -14.31
CA HIS A 125 -8.48 -5.09 -15.32
C HIS A 125 -6.96 -5.31 -15.24
N TYR A 126 -6.39 -5.43 -14.03
CA TYR A 126 -4.94 -5.45 -13.81
C TYR A 126 -4.40 -6.80 -13.31
N GLY A 127 -5.27 -7.76 -12.98
CA GLY A 127 -4.89 -9.06 -12.44
C GLY A 127 -4.67 -9.07 -10.93
N ALA A 128 -4.61 -10.26 -10.36
CA ALA A 128 -4.52 -10.46 -8.91
C ALA A 128 -3.07 -10.56 -8.37
N ASP A 129 -2.04 -10.59 -9.20
CA ASP A 129 -0.69 -11.02 -8.76
C ASP A 129 -0.02 -10.14 -7.69
N ARG A 130 -0.31 -8.84 -7.70
CA ARG A 130 0.28 -7.86 -6.76
C ARG A 130 -0.75 -6.90 -6.15
N LEU A 131 -2.02 -7.30 -6.15
CA LEU A 131 -3.11 -6.53 -5.56
C LEU A 131 -3.70 -7.29 -4.37
N TRP A 132 -4.01 -6.58 -3.30
CA TRP A 132 -4.82 -7.11 -2.21
C TRP A 132 -5.83 -6.09 -1.71
N MET A 133 -6.75 -6.54 -0.87
CA MET A 133 -7.74 -5.67 -0.25
C MET A 133 -7.51 -5.53 1.25
N ASN A 134 -7.63 -4.31 1.74
CA ASN A 134 -7.63 -3.97 3.16
C ASN A 134 -8.86 -3.13 3.51
N SER A 135 -9.19 -3.04 4.79
CA SER A 135 -10.15 -2.06 5.29
C SER A 135 -9.42 -0.96 6.05
N ALA A 136 -9.77 0.30 5.79
CA ALA A 136 -9.42 1.37 6.72
C ALA A 136 -10.45 1.34 7.86
N CYS A 137 -9.99 1.10 9.09
CA CYS A 137 -10.81 1.19 10.29
C CYS A 137 -10.20 2.26 11.18
N ASP A 138 -10.47 3.51 10.81
CA ASP A 138 -9.86 4.69 11.39
C ASP A 138 -10.94 5.58 12.04
N TRP A 139 -10.75 6.90 11.98
CA TRP A 139 -11.57 7.90 12.66
C TRP A 139 -12.98 8.08 12.07
N GLY A 140 -13.25 7.57 10.87
CA GLY A 140 -14.57 7.70 10.21
C GLY A 140 -15.42 6.43 10.22
N VAL A 141 -16.56 6.49 9.52
CA VAL A 141 -17.52 5.37 9.46
C VAL A 141 -16.88 4.19 8.74
N SER A 142 -16.58 3.16 9.51
CA SER A 142 -15.84 2.00 9.06
C SER A 142 -16.71 0.74 9.10
N VAL A 143 -16.42 -0.21 8.21
CA VAL A 143 -17.05 -1.53 8.22
C VAL A 143 -15.95 -2.57 8.50
N PRO A 144 -15.79 -3.04 9.75
CA PRO A 144 -14.74 -4.00 10.10
C PRO A 144 -14.78 -5.32 9.31
N LEU A 145 -15.94 -5.63 8.73
CA LEU A 145 -16.16 -6.83 7.90
C LEU A 145 -16.07 -6.54 6.39
N ALA A 146 -15.55 -5.37 5.97
CA ALA A 146 -15.49 -5.02 4.55
C ALA A 146 -14.68 -6.04 3.73
N VAL A 147 -13.55 -6.51 4.27
CA VAL A 147 -12.68 -7.51 3.64
C VAL A 147 -13.41 -8.85 3.40
N PRO A 148 -14.00 -9.52 4.42
CA PRO A 148 -14.76 -10.75 4.18
C PRO A 148 -16.02 -10.53 3.31
N TYR A 149 -16.66 -9.36 3.36
CA TYR A 149 -17.77 -9.04 2.46
C TYR A 149 -17.33 -8.92 1.00
N ALA A 150 -16.15 -8.34 0.74
CA ALA A 150 -15.59 -8.32 -0.61
C ALA A 150 -15.26 -9.73 -1.12
N ALA A 151 -14.74 -10.62 -0.26
CA ALA A 151 -14.53 -12.02 -0.62
C ALA A 151 -15.85 -12.72 -0.97
N GLN A 152 -16.95 -12.46 -0.25
CA GLN A 152 -18.28 -12.98 -0.62
C GLN A 152 -18.77 -12.42 -1.95
N GLU A 153 -18.50 -11.15 -2.24
CA GLU A 153 -18.85 -10.54 -3.52
C GLU A 153 -18.07 -11.16 -4.68
N MET A 154 -16.78 -11.44 -4.51
CA MET A 154 -16.00 -12.20 -5.49
C MET A 154 -16.61 -13.60 -5.74
N ARG A 155 -17.03 -14.33 -4.69
CA ARG A 155 -17.74 -15.61 -4.86
C ARG A 155 -19.02 -15.46 -5.68
N ARG A 156 -19.81 -14.41 -5.41
CA ARG A 156 -21.05 -14.13 -6.16
C ARG A 156 -20.78 -13.82 -7.63
N ARG A 157 -19.64 -13.20 -7.94
CA ARG A 157 -19.17 -12.95 -9.32
C ARG A 157 -18.54 -14.18 -9.99
N GLY A 158 -18.43 -15.32 -9.29
CA GLY A 158 -17.96 -16.57 -9.86
C GLY A 158 -16.45 -16.80 -9.78
N TYR A 159 -15.73 -16.03 -8.95
CA TYR A 159 -14.33 -16.32 -8.66
C TYR A 159 -14.17 -17.63 -7.89
N ASP A 160 -13.11 -18.36 -8.20
CA ASP A 160 -12.74 -19.56 -7.44
C ASP A 160 -12.09 -19.20 -6.10
N GLU A 161 -12.06 -20.19 -5.19
CA GLU A 161 -11.45 -20.02 -3.88
C GLU A 161 -9.95 -19.77 -3.95
N ASP A 162 -9.26 -20.25 -5.01
CA ASP A 162 -7.83 -20.03 -5.17
C ASP A 162 -7.51 -18.55 -5.41
N THR A 163 -8.25 -17.89 -6.31
CA THR A 163 -8.10 -16.45 -6.57
C THR A 163 -8.46 -15.61 -5.35
N ILE A 164 -9.51 -16.00 -4.64
CA ILE A 164 -9.90 -15.32 -3.38
C ILE A 164 -8.79 -15.48 -2.34
N ASP A 165 -8.29 -16.69 -2.12
CA ASP A 165 -7.16 -16.93 -1.21
C ASP A 165 -5.90 -16.16 -1.64
N GLN A 166 -5.65 -16.03 -2.95
CA GLN A 166 -4.55 -15.22 -3.47
C GLN A 166 -4.66 -13.77 -3.00
N VAL A 167 -5.77 -13.12 -3.31
CA VAL A 167 -5.98 -11.68 -3.06
C VAL A 167 -6.04 -11.36 -1.57
N PHE A 168 -6.71 -12.19 -0.78
CA PHE A 168 -7.01 -11.88 0.61
C PHE A 168 -5.98 -12.43 1.61
N PHE A 169 -5.20 -13.43 1.24
CA PHE A 169 -4.25 -14.08 2.15
C PHE A 169 -2.84 -14.19 1.56
N ARG A 170 -2.66 -14.91 0.45
CA ARG A 170 -1.31 -15.20 -0.07
C ARG A 170 -0.56 -13.95 -0.52
N ASN A 171 -1.24 -12.95 -1.07
CA ASN A 171 -0.62 -11.71 -1.50
C ASN A 171 -0.09 -10.87 -0.32
N PRO A 172 -0.91 -10.54 0.70
CA PRO A 172 -0.41 -9.92 1.92
C PRO A 172 0.74 -10.71 2.56
N VAL A 173 0.60 -12.04 2.66
CA VAL A 173 1.65 -12.91 3.21
C VAL A 173 2.93 -12.82 2.38
N LYS A 174 2.83 -12.90 1.05
CA LYS A 174 3.99 -12.85 0.13
C LYS A 174 4.73 -11.52 0.23
N PHE A 175 4.02 -10.40 0.37
CA PHE A 175 4.67 -9.12 0.58
C PHE A 175 5.31 -9.01 1.97
N LEU A 176 4.55 -9.28 3.03
CA LEU A 176 4.99 -9.06 4.41
C LEU A 176 6.10 -10.04 4.82
N SER A 177 6.12 -11.25 4.28
CA SER A 177 7.17 -12.27 4.55
C SER A 177 8.54 -11.88 3.99
N GLN A 178 8.63 -10.81 3.20
CA GLN A 178 9.92 -10.21 2.82
C GLN A 178 10.63 -9.49 3.98
N CYS A 179 9.95 -9.36 5.14
CA CYS A 179 10.53 -8.95 6.41
C CYS A 179 10.63 -10.16 7.35
N ALA A 180 11.81 -10.42 7.90
CA ALA A 180 12.07 -11.57 8.78
C ALA A 180 11.27 -11.54 10.11
N ASN A 181 10.77 -10.37 10.50
CA ASN A 181 9.92 -10.19 11.68
C ASN A 181 8.48 -10.66 11.45
N PHE A 182 8.05 -10.82 10.19
CA PHE A 182 6.70 -11.29 9.89
C PHE A 182 6.63 -12.81 9.97
N THR A 183 5.67 -13.31 10.74
CA THR A 183 5.38 -14.74 10.86
C THR A 183 3.89 -14.97 10.70
N VAL A 184 3.51 -15.90 9.82
CA VAL A 184 2.15 -16.45 9.79
C VAL A 184 2.04 -17.48 10.91
N ARG A 185 0.97 -17.40 11.70
CA ARG A 185 0.68 -18.44 12.70
C ARG A 185 -0.12 -19.55 12.04
N ASP A 186 0.27 -20.79 12.32
CA ASP A 186 -0.47 -22.01 11.94
C ASP A 186 -1.86 -22.07 12.61
#